data_AF-A0A7X6MFF5-F1
#
_entry.id   AF-A0A7X6MFF5-F1
#
_cell.length_a   1.000
_cell.length_b   1.000
_cell.length_c   1.000
_cell.angle_alpha   90.00
_cell.angle_beta   90.00
_cell.angle_gamma   90.00
#
_symmetry.space_group_name_H-M   'P 1'
#
loop_
_entity.id
_entity.type
_entity.pdbx_description
1 polymer ?
#
loop_
_entity_poly.entity_id
_entity_poly.type
_entity_poly.pdbx_seq_one_letter_code
_entity_poly.pdbx_strand_id
1 'polypeptide(L)'
;MNDEQHEGRTPKAGESTTAHRSRYAEIKRRERLEGAAKSVWLTYQLLRHRAERGSTEYEEFDQKRRHYVEVEKRVGSLTREEQDRILEEYPQLVARLEEEHGL
;
A
#
# COMPACT_ATOMS: atom_id res chain seq x y z
N MET A 1 23.46 44.99 -34.43
CA MET A 1 23.26 43.77 -35.22
C MET A 1 23.33 42.59 -34.27
N ASN A 2 22.26 41.79 -34.28
CA ASN A 2 22.08 40.40 -33.84
C ASN A 2 22.14 40.06 -32.34
N ASP A 3 20.94 40.06 -31.74
CA ASP A 3 20.47 39.11 -30.74
C ASP A 3 20.40 37.69 -31.32
N GLU A 4 21.12 36.72 -30.75
CA GLU A 4 20.90 35.30 -30.99
C GLU A 4 20.21 34.64 -29.79
N GLN A 5 18.90 34.50 -30.02
CA GLN A 5 17.87 33.66 -29.42
C GLN A 5 18.31 32.51 -28.51
N HIS A 6 17.91 32.61 -27.24
CA HIS A 6 17.70 31.47 -26.36
C HIS A 6 16.50 30.64 -26.88
N GLU A 7 16.76 29.48 -27.48
CA GLU A 7 15.74 28.44 -27.70
C GLU A 7 15.33 27.81 -26.36
N GLY A 8 14.52 28.54 -25.59
CA GLY A 8 13.77 28.01 -24.46
C GLY A 8 12.63 27.13 -24.98
N ARG A 9 12.89 25.85 -25.23
CA ARG A 9 11.85 24.83 -25.40
C ARG A 9 10.99 24.80 -24.14
N THR A 10 9.90 25.56 -24.14
CA THR A 10 8.87 25.46 -23.11
C THR A 10 8.11 24.16 -23.37
N PRO A 11 8.03 23.24 -22.37
CA PRO A 11 7.24 22.03 -22.54
C PRO A 11 5.79 22.42 -22.84
N LYS A 12 5.16 21.78 -23.83
CA LYS A 12 3.79 22.10 -24.22
C LYS A 12 2.89 21.86 -23.00
N ALA A 13 2.04 22.83 -22.66
CA ALA A 13 1.20 22.80 -21.45
C ALA A 13 0.41 21.47 -21.25
N GLY A 14 0.11 20.73 -22.34
CA GLY A 14 -0.53 19.41 -22.29
C GLY A 14 0.36 18.26 -21.77
N GLU A 15 1.67 18.30 -22.00
CA GLU A 15 2.62 17.29 -21.50
C GLU A 15 2.78 17.40 -19.97
N SER A 16 2.84 18.64 -19.47
CA SER A 16 2.88 18.95 -18.03
C SER A 16 1.64 18.42 -17.30
N THR A 17 0.44 18.63 -17.84
CA THR A 17 -0.81 18.16 -17.22
C THR A 17 -0.94 16.63 -17.24
N THR A 18 -0.44 15.97 -18.28
CA THR A 18 -0.51 14.50 -18.41
C THR A 18 0.48 13.82 -17.47
N ALA A 19 1.72 14.32 -17.38
CA ALA A 19 2.72 13.86 -16.43
C ALA A 19 2.27 14.06 -14.97
N HIS A 20 1.63 15.19 -14.67
CA HIS A 20 1.09 15.46 -13.33
C HIS A 20 -0.04 14.49 -12.95
N ARG A 21 -0.95 14.17 -13.87
CA ARG A 21 -2.02 13.17 -13.65
C ARG A 21 -1.47 11.76 -13.45
N SER A 22 -0.46 11.37 -14.24
CA SER A 22 0.20 10.06 -14.10
C SER A 22 0.86 9.92 -12.72
N ARG A 23 1.63 10.93 -12.30
CA ARG A 23 2.30 10.94 -11.00
C ARG A 23 1.30 10.90 -9.83
N TYR A 24 0.20 11.64 -9.94
CA TYR A 24 -0.86 11.62 -8.93
C TYR A 24 -1.53 10.24 -8.83
N ALA A 25 -1.80 9.57 -9.96
CA ALA A 25 -2.38 8.24 -9.97
C ALA A 25 -1.46 7.19 -9.31
N GLU A 26 -0.15 7.30 -9.53
CA GLU A 26 0.85 6.44 -8.87
C GLU A 26 0.92 6.67 -7.36
N ILE A 27 0.94 7.93 -6.91
CA ILE A 27 0.92 8.27 -5.48
C ILE A 27 -0.33 7.70 -4.82
N LYS A 28 -1.51 7.97 -5.40
CA LYS A 28 -2.78 7.50 -4.84
C LYS A 28 -2.86 5.97 -4.80
N ARG A 29 -2.32 5.28 -5.81
CA ARG A 29 -2.26 3.83 -5.79
C ARG A 29 -1.35 3.33 -4.67
N ARG A 30 -0.18 3.94 -4.50
CA ARG A 30 0.75 3.59 -3.44
C ARG A 30 0.14 3.78 -2.06
N GLU A 31 -0.56 4.89 -1.82
CA GLU A 31 -1.29 5.13 -0.56
C GLU A 31 -2.35 4.05 -0.29
N ARG A 32 -3.08 3.62 -1.33
CA ARG A 32 -4.06 2.53 -1.19
C ARG A 32 -3.40 1.20 -0.86
N LEU A 33 -2.26 0.90 -1.46
CA LEU A 33 -1.49 -0.31 -1.21
C LEU A 33 -0.95 -0.36 0.22
N GLU A 34 -0.32 0.73 0.65
CA GLU A 34 0.17 0.90 2.01
C GLU A 34 -1.00 0.80 3.01
N GLY A 35 -2.13 1.46 2.72
CA GLY A 35 -3.34 1.37 3.55
C GLY A 35 -3.92 -0.03 3.66
N ALA A 36 -3.96 -0.80 2.56
CA ALA A 36 -4.46 -2.18 2.56
C ALA A 36 -3.55 -3.10 3.39
N ALA A 37 -2.23 -3.05 3.16
CA ALA A 37 -1.25 -3.80 3.95
C ALA A 37 -1.28 -3.40 5.44
N LYS A 38 -1.44 -2.10 5.70
CA LYS A 38 -1.54 -1.55 7.05
C LYS A 38 -2.74 -2.07 7.82
N SER A 39 -3.89 -2.10 7.17
CA SER A 39 -5.12 -2.59 7.77
C SER A 39 -4.96 -4.04 8.22
N VAL A 40 -4.39 -4.91 7.38
CA VAL A 40 -4.16 -6.33 7.72
C VAL A 40 -3.25 -6.49 8.94
N TRP A 41 -2.08 -5.83 8.98
CA TRP A 41 -1.19 -6.03 10.12
C TRP A 41 -1.75 -5.42 11.42
N LEU A 42 -2.53 -4.35 11.34
CA LEU A 42 -3.25 -3.80 12.49
C LEU A 42 -4.31 -4.77 13.02
N THR A 43 -5.08 -5.41 12.13
CA THR A 43 -6.04 -6.46 12.50
C THR A 43 -5.33 -7.60 13.24
N TYR A 44 -4.22 -8.13 12.69
CA TYR A 44 -3.44 -9.15 13.40
C TYR A 44 -2.83 -8.66 14.71
N GLN A 45 -2.47 -7.38 14.83
CA GLN A 45 -2.04 -6.82 16.10
C GLN A 45 -3.16 -6.84 17.14
N LEU A 46 -4.38 -6.48 16.76
CA LEU A 46 -5.55 -6.53 17.64
C LEU A 46 -5.85 -7.97 18.08
N LEU A 47 -5.85 -8.91 17.14
CA LEU A 47 -6.04 -10.34 17.42
C LEU A 47 -5.00 -10.88 18.39
N ARG A 48 -3.72 -10.58 18.16
CA ARG A 48 -2.63 -10.91 19.08
C ARG A 48 -2.85 -10.34 20.49
N HIS A 49 -3.39 -9.14 20.61
CA HIS A 49 -3.68 -8.54 21.92
C HIS A 49 -4.87 -9.18 22.64
N ARG A 50 -5.80 -9.80 21.90
CA ARG A 50 -6.92 -10.57 22.46
C ARG A 50 -6.53 -11.99 22.84
N ALA A 51 -5.57 -12.59 22.13
CA ALA A 51 -5.08 -13.93 22.40
C ALA A 51 -4.31 -14.01 23.73
N GLU A 52 -4.38 -15.16 24.39
CA GLU A 52 -3.63 -15.41 25.63
C GLU A 52 -2.13 -15.40 25.37
N ARG A 53 -1.37 -14.64 26.16
CA ARG A 53 0.08 -14.51 25.96
C ARG A 53 0.79 -15.84 26.18
N GLY A 54 1.53 -16.28 25.15
CA GLY A 54 2.24 -17.57 25.16
C GLY A 54 1.42 -18.74 24.64
N SER A 55 0.16 -18.50 24.25
CA SER A 55 -0.61 -19.47 23.47
C SER A 55 -0.07 -19.58 22.04
N THR A 56 -0.34 -20.70 21.38
CA THR A 56 -0.05 -20.90 19.96
C THR A 56 -0.71 -19.82 19.10
N GLU A 57 -1.96 -19.47 19.40
CA GLU A 57 -2.71 -18.44 18.68
C GLU A 57 -2.02 -17.06 18.76
N TYR A 58 -1.51 -16.69 19.94
CA TYR A 58 -0.74 -15.45 20.12
C TYR A 58 0.52 -15.43 19.25
N GLU A 59 1.25 -16.54 19.18
CA GLU A 59 2.46 -16.66 18.36
C GLU A 59 2.14 -16.61 16.86
N GLU A 60 1.06 -17.27 16.44
CA GLU A 60 0.58 -17.25 15.05
C GLU A 60 0.19 -15.84 14.62
N PHE A 61 -0.61 -15.12 15.43
CA PHE A 61 -0.98 -13.74 15.12
C PHE A 61 0.24 -12.81 15.13
N ASP A 62 1.20 -13.01 16.02
CA ASP A 62 2.44 -12.22 16.00
C ASP A 62 3.27 -12.48 14.73
N GLN A 63 3.36 -13.74 14.29
CA GLN A 63 4.05 -14.09 13.06
C GLN A 63 3.37 -13.45 11.84
N LYS A 64 2.03 -13.53 11.75
CA LYS A 64 1.24 -12.90 10.67
C LYS A 64 1.39 -11.39 10.69
N ARG A 65 1.25 -10.75 11.85
CA ARG A 65 1.48 -9.31 12.03
C ARG A 65 2.85 -8.90 11.48
N ARG A 66 3.93 -9.58 11.87
CA ARG A 66 5.29 -9.28 11.38
C ARG A 66 5.41 -9.46 9.87
N HIS A 67 4.81 -10.52 9.32
CA HIS A 67 4.80 -10.75 7.87
C HIS A 67 4.16 -9.58 7.12
N TYR A 68 2.97 -9.13 7.52
CA TYR A 68 2.28 -8.05 6.83
C TYR A 68 2.91 -6.67 7.05
N VAL A 69 3.61 -6.44 8.17
CA VAL A 69 4.48 -5.26 8.33
C VAL A 69 5.60 -5.26 7.28
N GLU A 70 6.24 -6.41 7.02
CA GLU A 70 7.26 -6.50 5.97
C GLU A 70 6.66 -6.34 4.57
N VAL A 71 5.43 -6.81 4.34
CA VAL A 71 4.71 -6.55 3.09
C VAL A 71 4.46 -5.06 2.88
N GLU A 72 3.97 -4.34 3.88
CA GLU A 72 3.73 -2.89 3.81
C GLU A 72 5.01 -2.14 3.39
N LYS A 73 6.16 -2.46 4.01
CA LYS A 73 7.45 -1.83 3.69
C LYS A 73 7.89 -2.04 2.25
N ARG A 74 7.59 -3.20 1.66
CA ARG A 74 8.02 -3.58 0.30
C ARG A 74 6.95 -3.36 -0.76
N VAL A 75 5.75 -2.90 -0.42
CA VAL A 75 4.60 -2.88 -1.33
C VAL A 75 4.84 -2.07 -2.61
N GLY A 76 5.65 -1.00 -2.50
CA GLY A 76 6.04 -0.17 -3.64
C GLY A 76 7.02 -0.84 -4.62
N SER A 77 7.70 -1.91 -4.19
CA SER A 77 8.64 -2.69 -5.01
C SER A 77 8.05 -3.96 -5.63
N LEU A 78 6.81 -4.31 -5.26
CA LEU A 78 6.11 -5.46 -5.82
C LEU A 78 5.71 -5.24 -7.28
N THR A 79 5.47 -6.33 -8.00
CA THR A 79 4.96 -6.25 -9.38
C THR A 79 3.56 -5.65 -9.41
N ARG A 80 3.11 -5.21 -10.60
CA ARG A 80 1.76 -4.65 -10.74
C ARG A 80 0.68 -5.66 -10.39
N GLU A 81 0.86 -6.92 -10.80
CA GLU A 81 -0.06 -8.02 -10.50
C GLU A 81 -0.11 -8.34 -9.01
N GLU A 82 1.03 -8.29 -8.32
CA GLU A 82 1.08 -8.44 -6.85
C GLU A 82 0.38 -7.29 -6.14
N GLN A 83 0.59 -6.06 -6.59
CA GLN A 83 -0.09 -4.89 -6.07
C GLN A 83 -1.62 -4.97 -6.29
N ASP A 84 -2.07 -5.41 -7.47
CA ASP A 84 -3.50 -5.57 -7.74
C ASP A 84 -4.12 -6.63 -6.83
N ARG A 85 -3.44 -7.77 -6.62
CA ARG A 85 -3.86 -8.79 -5.65
C ARG A 85 -3.96 -8.24 -4.24
N ILE A 86 -3.01 -7.42 -3.78
CA ILE A 86 -3.09 -6.78 -2.46
C ILE A 86 -4.34 -5.89 -2.36
N LEU A 87 -4.62 -5.09 -3.38
CA LEU A 87 -5.80 -4.20 -3.37
C LEU A 87 -7.13 -4.95 -3.39
N GLU A 88 -7.15 -6.18 -3.89
CA GLU A 88 -8.33 -7.03 -3.97
C GLU A 88 -8.49 -7.93 -2.73
N GLU A 89 -7.45 -8.67 -2.36
CA GLU A 89 -7.49 -9.74 -1.37
C GLU A 89 -7.41 -9.22 0.07
N TYR A 90 -6.62 -8.17 0.33
CA TYR A 90 -6.36 -7.75 1.71
C TYR A 90 -7.59 -7.15 2.39
N PRO A 91 -8.43 -6.34 1.73
CA PRO A 91 -9.70 -5.91 2.31
C PRO A 91 -10.62 -7.08 2.65
N GLN A 92 -10.66 -8.12 1.80
CA GLN A 92 -11.47 -9.32 2.05
C GLN A 92 -10.93 -10.13 3.23
N LEU A 93 -9.60 -10.24 3.33
CA LEU A 93 -8.93 -10.85 4.46
C LEU A 93 -9.26 -10.13 5.78
N VAL A 94 -9.21 -8.80 5.80
CA VAL A 94 -9.59 -8.02 6.99
C VAL A 94 -11.04 -8.28 7.36
N ALA A 95 -11.98 -8.16 6.41
CA ALA A 95 -13.40 -8.39 6.67
C ALA A 95 -13.66 -9.80 7.24
N ARG A 96 -12.98 -10.81 6.68
CA ARG A 96 -13.05 -12.18 7.18
C ARG A 96 -12.51 -12.33 8.60
N LEU A 97 -11.35 -11.76 8.90
CA LEU A 97 -10.77 -11.79 10.25
C LEU A 97 -11.65 -11.05 11.26
N GLU A 98 -12.29 -9.96 10.86
CA GLU A 98 -13.23 -9.21 11.70
C GLU A 98 -14.48 -10.04 12.01
N GLU A 99 -15.03 -10.72 10.99
CA GLU A 99 -16.17 -11.63 11.14
C GLU A 99 -15.83 -12.86 12.02
N GLU A 100 -14.71 -13.53 11.77
CA GLU A 100 -14.30 -14.76 12.47
C GLU A 100 -13.98 -14.51 13.96
N HIS A 101 -13.47 -13.31 14.31
CA HIS A 101 -13.00 -13.00 15.66
C HIS A 101 -13.81 -11.90 16.38
N GLY A 102 -14.91 -11.45 15.80
CA GLY A 102 -15.80 -10.43 16.37
C GLY A 102 -15.08 -9.14 16.72
N LEU A 103 -14.31 -8.58 15.78
CA LEU A 103 -13.58 -7.32 15.96
C LEU A 103 -14.51 -6.10 15.82
#